data_AF-A0A380IM27-F1
#
_entry.id   AF-A0A380IM27-F1
#
_cell.length_a   1.000
_cell.length_b   1.000
_cell.length_c   1.000
_cell.angle_alpha   90.00
_cell.angle_beta   90.00
_cell.angle_gamma   90.00
#
_symmetry.space_group_name_H-M   'P 1'
#
loop_
_entity.id
_entity.type
_entity.pdbx_description
1 polymer ?
#
loop_
_entity_poly.entity_id
_entity_poly.type
_entity_poly.pdbx_seq_one_letter_code
_entity_poly.pdbx_strand_id
1 'polypeptide(L)'
;MFKTLKRVTDGVLTSAYEKVYIVNFEKCPYIPYIDQDVLKSLGKWYVSTGGEWICHSDLELDEFKILFNNLLEDSLKGNVRYEMDYMPFQQS
;
A
#
# COMPACT_ATOMS: atom_id res chain seq x y z
N MET A 1 12.16 -3.75 -21.30
CA MET A 1 11.21 -3.61 -22.44
C MET A 1 9.96 -4.42 -22.08
N PHE A 2 8.91 -3.77 -21.56
CA PHE A 2 7.70 -4.47 -21.12
C PHE A 2 6.77 -4.66 -22.32
N LYS A 3 6.45 -5.91 -22.64
CA LYS A 3 5.57 -6.29 -23.74
C LYS A 3 4.11 -6.12 -23.32
N THR A 4 3.37 -5.32 -24.08
CA THR A 4 1.92 -5.15 -23.99
C THR A 4 1.19 -6.49 -24.01
N LEU A 5 0.35 -6.76 -23.01
CA LEU A 5 -0.44 -8.00 -22.94
C LEU A 5 -1.91 -7.75 -23.28
N LYS A 6 -2.40 -8.61 -24.20
CA LYS A 6 -3.71 -8.61 -24.84
C LYS A 6 -4.83 -8.94 -23.83
N ARG A 7 -5.95 -8.23 -23.96
CA ARG A 7 -7.24 -8.61 -23.34
C ARG A 7 -7.65 -10.02 -23.78
N VAL A 8 -8.03 -10.86 -22.81
CA VAL A 8 -8.77 -12.10 -23.06
C VAL A 8 -10.00 -12.10 -22.15
N THR A 9 -11.14 -12.36 -22.78
CA THR A 9 -12.50 -12.44 -22.23
C THR A 9 -12.72 -13.70 -21.40
N ASP A 10 -13.67 -13.59 -20.46
CA ASP A 10 -14.40 -14.65 -19.75
C ASP A 10 -13.69 -15.40 -18.61
N GLY A 11 -13.93 -14.90 -17.39
CA GLY A 11 -14.20 -15.74 -16.21
C GLY A 11 -13.02 -16.33 -15.42
N VAL A 12 -11.83 -16.48 -15.99
CA VAL A 12 -10.66 -17.04 -15.28
C VAL A 12 -9.38 -16.28 -15.63
N LEU A 13 -9.35 -15.02 -15.20
CA LEU A 13 -8.11 -14.32 -14.88
C LEU A 13 -8.30 -13.82 -13.45
N THR A 14 -8.10 -14.70 -12.47
CA THR A 14 -7.62 -14.23 -11.17
C THR A 14 -6.36 -13.42 -11.50
N SER A 15 -6.42 -12.09 -11.33
CA SER A 15 -5.38 -11.19 -11.79
C SER A 15 -4.05 -11.74 -11.26
N ALA A 16 -3.00 -11.88 -12.08
CA ALA A 16 -1.70 -12.34 -11.58
C ALA A 16 -1.06 -11.35 -10.58
N TYR A 17 -1.77 -10.25 -10.31
CA TYR A 17 -1.35 -9.11 -9.54
C TYR A 17 -2.45 -8.68 -8.57
N GLU A 18 -2.02 -8.16 -7.43
CA GLU A 18 -2.84 -7.62 -6.36
C GLU A 18 -2.64 -6.11 -6.28
N LYS A 19 -3.74 -5.36 -6.06
CA LYS A 19 -3.69 -3.91 -5.82
C LYS A 19 -3.01 -3.65 -4.47
N VAL A 20 -2.02 -2.77 -4.44
CA VAL A 20 -1.32 -2.37 -3.22
C VAL A 20 -1.25 -0.85 -3.11
N TYR A 21 -1.19 -0.38 -1.87
CA TYR A 21 -0.93 1.00 -1.51
C TYR A 21 0.50 1.14 -1.02
N ILE A 22 1.20 2.11 -1.59
CA ILE A 22 2.56 2.50 -1.20
C ILE A 22 2.45 3.75 -0.35
N VAL A 23 2.99 3.70 0.86
CA VAL A 23 3.10 4.84 1.78
C VAL A 23 4.56 5.26 1.80
N ASN A 24 4.85 6.44 1.25
CA ASN A 24 6.20 6.95 1.07
C ASN A 24 6.48 8.11 2.05
N PHE A 25 7.61 7.98 2.77
CA PHE A 25 8.08 8.89 3.81
C PHE A 25 9.32 9.71 3.37
N GLU A 26 9.67 9.76 2.09
CA GLU A 26 10.86 10.47 1.57
C GLU A 26 10.90 11.95 2.00
N LYS A 27 9.72 12.59 2.10
CA LYS A 27 9.59 13.98 2.54
C LYS A 27 9.39 14.14 4.05
N CYS A 28 9.33 13.04 4.80
CA CYS A 28 9.19 13.08 6.24
C CYS A 28 10.54 13.27 6.91
N PRO A 29 10.61 14.00 8.04
CA PRO A 29 11.85 14.18 8.80
C PRO A 29 12.36 12.87 9.44
N TYR A 30 11.47 11.90 9.64
CA TYR A 30 11.77 10.55 10.15
C TYR A 30 10.67 9.58 9.71
N ILE A 31 10.96 8.28 9.85
CA ILE A 31 9.99 7.20 9.63
C ILE A 31 9.27 6.94 10.97
N PRO A 32 7.93 6.93 11.01
CA PRO A 32 7.19 6.68 12.24
C PRO A 32 7.33 5.23 12.70
N TYR A 33 7.24 5.01 14.00
CA TYR A 33 6.98 3.69 14.57
C TYR A 33 5.48 3.51 14.76
N ILE A 34 4.90 2.47 14.15
CA ILE A 34 3.50 2.09 14.33
C ILE A 34 3.47 0.62 14.72
N ASP A 35 2.71 0.30 15.75
CA ASP A 35 2.54 -1.08 16.22
C ASP A 35 1.98 -2.00 15.12
N GLN A 36 2.51 -3.22 15.02
CA GLN A 36 2.13 -4.16 13.97
C GLN A 36 0.67 -4.59 14.05
N ASP A 37 0.09 -4.73 15.24
CA ASP A 37 -1.30 -5.14 15.39
C ASP A 37 -2.25 -4.01 15.00
N VAL A 38 -1.86 -2.76 15.24
CA VAL A 38 -2.55 -1.58 14.70
C VAL A 38 -2.47 -1.56 13.18
N LEU A 39 -1.30 -1.80 12.59
CA LEU A 39 -1.15 -1.84 11.12
C LEU A 39 -1.99 -2.95 10.47
N LYS A 40 -2.05 -4.14 11.06
CA LYS A 40 -2.87 -5.26 10.55
C LYS A 40 -4.36 -4.93 10.45
N SER A 41 -4.86 -3.95 11.23
CA SER A 41 -6.24 -3.49 11.11
C SER A 41 -6.55 -2.74 9.80
N LEU A 42 -5.51 -2.23 9.12
CA LEU A 42 -5.64 -1.50 7.84
C LEU A 42 -5.42 -2.39 6.61
N GLY A 43 -4.90 -3.61 6.78
CA GLY A 43 -4.65 -4.53 5.68
C GLY A 43 -3.44 -5.44 5.91
N LYS A 44 -3.05 -6.14 4.85
CA LYS A 44 -1.88 -7.02 4.81
C LYS A 44 -0.64 -6.21 4.39
N TRP A 45 0.29 -6.04 5.32
CA TRP A 45 1.54 -5.32 5.06
C TRP A 45 2.63 -6.26 4.54
N TYR A 46 3.17 -5.95 3.38
CA TYR A 46 4.33 -6.62 2.78
C TYR A 46 5.64 -5.99 3.25
N VAL A 47 5.64 -4.67 3.43
CA VAL A 47 6.76 -3.89 3.96
C VAL A 47 6.19 -2.85 4.91
N SER A 48 6.70 -2.76 6.13
CA SER A 48 6.28 -1.76 7.14
C SER A 48 7.47 -1.15 7.86
N THR A 49 8.59 -1.03 7.16
CA THR A 49 9.86 -0.48 7.66
C THR A 49 10.57 0.27 6.55
N GLY A 50 11.43 1.23 6.89
CA GLY A 50 12.14 2.03 5.88
C GLY A 50 11.26 3.16 5.32
N GLY A 51 11.72 3.78 4.23
CA GLY A 51 11.08 4.97 3.66
C GLY A 51 9.84 4.69 2.80
N GLU A 52 9.59 3.43 2.44
CA GLU A 52 8.43 3.04 1.64
C GLU A 52 7.79 1.79 2.24
N TRP A 53 6.52 1.91 2.60
CA TRP A 53 5.75 0.81 3.15
C TRP A 53 4.70 0.38 2.14
N ILE A 54 4.37 -0.91 2.13
CA ILE A 54 3.48 -1.48 1.12
C ILE A 54 2.43 -2.35 1.78
N CYS A 55 1.17 -2.02 1.48
CA CYS A 55 -0.01 -2.64 2.06
C CYS A 55 -0.99 -3.07 0.98
N HIS A 56 -1.47 -4.31 1.04
CA HIS A 56 -2.73 -4.66 0.41
C HIS A 56 -3.89 -4.40 1.38
N SER A 57 -4.89 -3.65 0.95
CA SER A 57 -6.06 -3.31 1.75
C SER A 57 -7.33 -3.44 0.91
N ASP A 58 -8.38 -3.99 1.52
CA ASP A 58 -9.73 -4.03 0.96
C ASP A 58 -10.41 -2.65 0.96
N LEU A 59 -9.87 -1.70 1.73
CA LEU A 59 -10.36 -0.32 1.78
C LEU A 59 -10.07 0.40 0.46
N GLU A 60 -10.95 1.33 0.10
CA GLU A 60 -10.64 2.28 -0.97
C GLU A 60 -9.51 3.23 -0.56
N LEU A 61 -8.76 3.74 -1.55
CA LEU A 61 -7.52 4.50 -1.29
C LEU A 61 -7.74 5.70 -0.37
N ASP A 62 -8.84 6.43 -0.53
CA ASP A 62 -9.13 7.62 0.28
C ASP A 62 -9.51 7.25 1.73
N GLU A 63 -10.23 6.15 1.94
CA GLU A 63 -10.52 5.64 3.29
C GLU A 63 -9.25 5.14 3.98
N PHE A 64 -8.42 4.39 3.26
CA PHE A 64 -7.11 3.95 3.75
C PHE A 64 -6.24 5.14 4.15
N LYS A 65 -6.15 6.19 3.32
CA LYS A 65 -5.42 7.42 3.64
C LYS A 65 -5.93 8.07 4.92
N ILE A 66 -7.24 8.20 5.10
CA ILE A 66 -7.82 8.82 6.30
C ILE A 66 -7.42 8.02 7.54
N LEU A 67 -7.61 6.70 7.52
CA LEU A 67 -7.31 5.85 8.66
C LEU A 67 -5.81 5.79 8.96
N PHE A 68 -4.96 5.66 7.93
CA PHE A 68 -3.51 5.65 8.12
C PHE A 68 -3.01 7.00 8.67
N ASN A 69 -3.49 8.12 8.13
CA ASN A 69 -3.11 9.44 8.64
C ASN A 69 -3.52 9.64 10.11
N ASN A 70 -4.59 9.00 10.59
CA ASN A 70 -4.96 9.06 12.02
C ASN A 70 -3.95 8.35 12.94
N LEU A 71 -3.11 7.47 12.40
CA LEU A 71 -2.03 6.81 13.15
C LEU A 71 -0.76 7.66 13.23
N LEU A 72 -0.67 8.72 12.43
CA LEU A 72 0.53 9.54 12.33
C LEU A 72 0.49 10.72 13.30
N GLU A 73 1.68 11.14 13.72
CA GLU A 73 1.88 12.44 14.35
C GLU A 73 1.61 13.57 13.36
N ASP A 74 1.08 14.70 13.84
CA ASP A 74 0.71 15.85 13.00
C ASP A 74 1.89 16.42 12.19
N SER A 75 3.11 16.31 12.71
CA SER A 75 4.35 16.70 12.03
C SER A 75 4.60 15.95 10.71
N LEU A 76 4.03 14.75 10.57
CA LEU A 76 4.17 13.91 9.39
C LEU A 76 2.99 14.09 8.42
N LYS A 77 1.83 14.51 8.92
CA LYS A 77 0.62 14.69 8.12
C LYS A 77 0.86 15.76 7.05
N GLY A 78 0.69 15.39 5.79
CA GLY A 78 0.96 16.24 4.62
C GLY A 78 2.33 16.07 3.96
N ASN A 79 3.28 15.43 4.65
CA ASN A 79 4.57 15.03 4.07
C ASN A 79 4.52 13.60 3.51
N VAL A 80 3.68 12.75 4.09
CA VAL A 80 3.46 11.38 3.61
C VAL A 80 2.76 11.39 2.25
N ARG A 81 3.30 10.61 1.32
CA ARG A 81 2.74 10.40 -0.02
C ARG A 81 2.14 9.01 -0.13
N TYR A 82 1.08 8.92 -0.92
CA TYR A 82 0.34 7.69 -1.13
C TYR A 82 0.22 7.43 -2.63
N GLU A 83 0.59 6.23 -3.03
CA GLU A 83 0.50 5.76 -4.40
C GLU A 83 -0.22 4.41 -4.43
N MET A 84 -0.81 4.09 -5.58
CA MET A 84 -1.42 2.79 -5.84
C MET A 84 -0.62 2.10 -6.93
N ASP A 85 -0.24 0.85 -6.69
CA ASP A 85 0.46 0.02 -7.66
C ASP A 85 -0.10 -1.42 -7.62
N TYR A 86 0.51 -2.32 -8.38
CA TYR A 86 0.15 -3.72 -8.48
C TYR A 86 1.38 -4.61 -8.32
N MET A 87 1.33 -5.51 -7.34
CA MET A 87 2.40 -6.51 -7.13
C MET A 87 1.94 -7.90 -7.54
N PRO A 88 2.82 -8.74 -8.09
CA PRO A 88 2.46 -10.12 -8.40
C PRO A 88 2.03 -10.85 -7.12
N PHE A 89 0.98 -11.67 -7.20
CA PHE A 89 0.60 -12.50 -6.07
C PHE A 89 1.79 -13.39 -5.67
N GLN A 90 2.22 -13.29 -4.42
CA GLN A 90 3.13 -14.28 -3.86
C GLN A 90 2.33 -15.57 -3.64
N GLN A 91 2.49 -16.54 -4.55
CA GLN A 91 2.06 -17.91 -4.29
C GLN A 91 2.94 -18.45 -3.16
N SER A 92 2.30 -18.76 -2.03
CA SER A 92 2.90 -19.45 -0.88
C SER A 92 3.19 -20.91 -1.21
#